data_AF-A0A2S2PHI7-F1
#
_entry.id   AF-A0A2S2PHI7-F1
#
_cell.length_a   1.000
_cell.length_b   1.000
_cell.length_c   1.000
_cell.angle_alpha   90.00
_cell.angle_beta   90.00
_cell.angle_gamma   90.00
#
_symmetry.space_group_name_H-M   'P 1'
#
loop_
_entity.id
_entity.type
_entity.pdbx_description
1 polymer ?
#
loop_
_entity_poly.entity_id
_entity_poly.type
_entity_poly.pdbx_seq_one_letter_code
_entity_poly.pdbx_strand_id
1 'polypeptide(L)'
;INCHTHNGEQYYFPAEIAAVEFNLINGVSRTYHKIIGISKIYPRGFAGGMREYSDLFHQICCWHEHPDDYQNILLDFLTFLKDGQINHTDFQEGTLDLPYLYTAETEIGMDIMKAKSSLERLYSTVFPKDDAKHYKPIFKIGSINQLLLEIKKKMNLHLDPQNIRPGMSVQDILESDMFGHGLGCMVMLY
;
A
#
# COMPACT_ATOMS: atom_id res chain seq x y z
N ILE A 1 0.46 -2.22 2.44
CA ILE A 1 -0.26 -3.05 1.46
C ILE A 1 0.11 -4.49 1.73
N ASN A 2 -0.87 -5.36 1.99
CA ASN A 2 -0.66 -6.80 1.97
C ASN A 2 -0.95 -7.33 0.56
N CYS A 3 -0.27 -8.39 0.15
CA CYS A 3 -0.28 -8.86 -1.23
C CYS A 3 -0.56 -10.36 -1.31
N HIS A 4 -1.47 -10.74 -2.19
CA HIS A 4 -1.51 -12.08 -2.77
C HIS A 4 -0.23 -12.24 -3.60
N THR A 5 0.74 -13.02 -3.10
CA THR A 5 2.08 -13.07 -3.69
C THR A 5 2.64 -14.47 -3.84
N HIS A 6 3.46 -14.64 -4.87
CA HIS A 6 4.38 -15.75 -5.01
C HIS A 6 5.79 -15.21 -5.26
N ASN A 7 6.65 -15.27 -4.25
CA ASN A 7 7.98 -14.63 -4.29
C ASN A 7 8.85 -15.15 -5.44
N GLY A 8 8.79 -16.46 -5.74
CA GLY A 8 9.57 -17.06 -6.84
C GLY A 8 9.17 -16.56 -8.22
N GLU A 9 7.91 -16.15 -8.39
CA GLU A 9 7.37 -15.64 -9.67
C GLU A 9 7.33 -14.10 -9.69
N GLN A 10 7.78 -13.44 -8.61
CA GLN A 10 7.66 -12.00 -8.39
C GLN A 10 6.23 -11.50 -8.66
N TYR A 11 5.24 -12.32 -8.33
CA TYR A 11 3.84 -11.98 -8.51
C TYR A 11 3.36 -11.22 -7.27
N TYR A 12 2.89 -10.00 -7.45
CA TYR A 12 2.32 -9.18 -6.38
C TYR A 12 0.99 -8.59 -6.85
N PHE A 13 -0.12 -9.02 -6.24
CA PHE A 13 -1.44 -8.41 -6.41
C PHE A 13 -1.95 -8.02 -5.02
N PRO A 14 -2.60 -6.85 -4.83
CA PRO A 14 -2.99 -6.44 -3.49
C PRO A 14 -4.05 -7.40 -2.93
N ALA A 15 -3.81 -7.89 -1.72
CA ALA A 15 -4.79 -8.57 -0.88
C ALA A 15 -5.49 -7.57 0.06
N GLU A 16 -4.78 -6.52 0.45
CA GLU A 16 -5.30 -5.45 1.29
C GLU A 16 -4.58 -4.13 1.00
N ILE A 17 -5.37 -3.06 0.88
CA ILE A 17 -4.87 -1.69 0.84
C ILE A 17 -5.37 -0.98 2.10
N ALA A 18 -4.43 -0.54 2.93
CA ALA A 18 -4.66 0.36 4.04
C ALA A 18 -3.82 1.62 3.79
N ALA A 19 -4.47 2.78 3.82
CA ALA A 19 -3.83 4.07 3.64
C ALA A 19 -4.41 5.09 4.61
N VAL A 20 -3.58 6.02 5.04
CA VAL A 20 -3.98 7.12 5.93
C VAL A 20 -3.51 8.43 5.34
N GLU A 21 -4.34 9.45 5.45
CA GLU A 21 -3.94 10.82 5.25
C GLU A 21 -3.71 11.46 6.62
N PHE A 22 -2.60 12.17 6.76
CA PHE A 22 -2.28 12.87 7.99
C PHE A 22 -1.58 14.20 7.71
N ASN A 23 -1.64 15.11 8.68
CA ASN A 23 -0.77 16.26 8.75
C ASN A 23 -0.26 16.46 10.19
N LEU A 24 0.77 17.29 10.36
CA LEU A 24 1.43 17.48 11.65
C LEU A 24 0.57 18.23 12.69
N ILE A 25 -0.48 18.94 12.26
CA ILE A 25 -1.33 19.76 13.15
C ILE A 25 -2.46 18.91 13.72
N ASN A 26 -3.15 18.16 12.86
CA ASN A 26 -4.38 17.46 13.18
C ASN A 26 -4.19 15.94 13.32
N GLY A 27 -3.01 15.42 13.02
CA GLY A 27 -2.79 13.98 12.94
C GLY A 27 -3.51 13.36 11.74
N VAL A 28 -4.02 12.13 11.91
CA VAL A 28 -4.75 11.39 10.86
C VAL A 28 -6.11 12.03 10.61
N SER A 29 -6.39 12.43 9.37
CA SER A 29 -7.64 13.07 8.96
C SER A 29 -8.59 12.12 8.25
N ARG A 30 -8.06 11.20 7.43
CA ARG A 30 -8.85 10.23 6.68
C ARG A 30 -8.13 8.89 6.61
N THR A 31 -8.92 7.83 6.51
CA THR A 31 -8.42 6.46 6.34
C THR A 31 -9.11 5.82 5.15
N TYR A 32 -8.36 4.97 4.45
CA TYR A 32 -8.87 4.09 3.41
C TYR A 32 -8.45 2.67 3.77
N HIS A 33 -9.41 1.75 3.70
CA HIS A 33 -9.17 0.34 3.96
C HIS A 33 -10.00 -0.51 3.00
N LYS A 34 -9.35 -1.48 2.35
CA LYS A 34 -10.03 -2.42 1.45
C LYS A 34 -9.30 -3.75 1.39
N ILE A 35 -10.04 -4.84 1.62
CA ILE A 35 -9.62 -6.21 1.29
C ILE A 35 -10.03 -6.52 -0.15
N ILE A 36 -9.16 -7.22 -0.88
CA ILE A 36 -9.31 -7.47 -2.31
C ILE A 36 -9.17 -8.97 -2.59
N GLY A 37 -10.16 -9.51 -3.29
CA GLY A 37 -10.18 -10.89 -3.77
C GLY A 37 -9.46 -11.06 -5.10
N ILE A 38 -8.94 -12.26 -5.35
CA ILE A 38 -8.21 -12.60 -6.57
C ILE A 38 -8.95 -13.64 -7.43
N SER A 39 -10.21 -13.94 -7.10
CA SER A 39 -11.09 -14.92 -7.76
C SER A 39 -11.16 -14.77 -9.28
N LYS A 40 -11.25 -13.54 -9.79
CA LYS A 40 -11.38 -13.27 -11.24
C LYS A 40 -10.09 -13.36 -12.04
N ILE A 41 -8.93 -13.21 -11.38
CA ILE A 41 -7.61 -13.19 -12.04
C ILE A 41 -6.66 -14.23 -11.44
N TYR A 42 -7.23 -15.26 -10.83
CA TYR A 42 -6.51 -16.24 -10.04
C TYR A 42 -5.40 -16.93 -10.86
N PRO A 43 -4.12 -16.77 -10.50
CA PRO A 43 -3.04 -17.34 -11.27
C PRO A 43 -2.89 -18.84 -10.97
N ARG A 44 -3.47 -19.67 -11.86
CA ARG A 44 -3.61 -21.12 -11.67
C ARG A 44 -2.29 -21.88 -11.47
N GLY A 45 -1.15 -21.32 -11.88
CA GLY A 45 0.16 -22.00 -11.84
C GLY A 45 0.87 -22.01 -10.47
N PHE A 46 0.50 -21.12 -9.55
CA PHE A 46 1.22 -20.94 -8.27
C PHE A 46 0.30 -20.69 -7.07
N ALA A 47 -0.92 -21.19 -7.17
CA ALA A 47 -1.97 -21.19 -6.14
C ALA A 47 -1.50 -21.62 -4.75
N GLY A 48 -0.72 -22.72 -4.69
CA GLY A 48 -0.21 -23.29 -3.43
C GLY A 48 0.73 -22.34 -2.70
N GLY A 49 1.76 -21.84 -3.38
CA GLY A 49 2.72 -20.92 -2.75
C GLY A 49 2.10 -19.56 -2.39
N MET A 50 1.08 -19.10 -3.11
CA MET A 50 0.32 -17.92 -2.69
C MET A 50 -0.47 -18.13 -1.41
N ARG A 51 -1.03 -19.32 -1.24
CA ARG A 51 -1.72 -19.69 0.00
C ARG A 51 -0.73 -19.77 1.17
N GLU A 52 0.41 -20.44 0.98
CA GLU A 52 1.45 -20.53 2.01
C GLU A 52 1.92 -19.14 2.47
N TYR A 53 2.13 -18.22 1.54
CA TYR A 53 2.46 -16.84 1.90
C TYR A 53 1.32 -16.17 2.66
N SER A 54 0.09 -16.26 2.15
CA SER A 54 -1.07 -15.67 2.83
C SER A 54 -1.18 -16.15 4.28
N ASP A 55 -1.15 -17.47 4.49
CA ASP A 55 -1.32 -18.10 5.81
C ASP A 55 -0.21 -17.67 6.79
N LEU A 56 1.01 -17.44 6.30
CA LEU A 56 2.15 -17.01 7.13
C LEU A 56 2.10 -15.51 7.50
N PHE A 57 1.59 -14.64 6.62
CA PHE A 57 1.77 -13.20 6.77
C PHE A 57 0.51 -12.42 7.13
N HIS A 58 -0.57 -12.57 6.36
CA HIS A 58 -1.75 -11.68 6.48
C HIS A 58 -3.09 -12.42 6.60
N GLN A 59 -3.10 -13.74 6.39
CA GLN A 59 -4.25 -14.64 6.57
C GLN A 59 -5.48 -14.30 5.72
N ILE A 60 -5.28 -13.58 4.61
CA ILE A 60 -6.35 -13.25 3.64
C ILE A 60 -6.37 -14.34 2.59
N CYS A 61 -7.13 -15.39 2.87
CA CYS A 61 -7.19 -16.58 2.03
C CYS A 61 -7.62 -16.24 0.59
N CYS A 62 -6.81 -16.62 -0.39
CA CYS A 62 -7.08 -16.39 -1.80
C CYS A 62 -8.28 -17.18 -2.36
N TRP A 63 -8.87 -18.07 -1.56
CA TRP A 63 -10.01 -18.93 -1.89
C TRP A 63 -11.33 -18.40 -1.31
N HIS A 64 -11.26 -17.46 -0.36
CA HIS A 64 -12.45 -16.83 0.20
C HIS A 64 -13.02 -15.80 -0.78
N GLU A 65 -14.34 -15.64 -0.75
CA GLU A 65 -15.00 -14.57 -1.48
C GLU A 65 -14.66 -13.22 -0.81
N HIS A 66 -13.84 -12.46 -1.50
CA HIS A 66 -13.48 -11.09 -1.16
C HIS A 66 -13.84 -10.17 -2.33
N PRO A 67 -14.08 -8.87 -2.10
CA PRO A 67 -14.41 -7.93 -3.17
C PRO A 67 -13.39 -7.98 -4.31
N ASP A 68 -13.86 -8.26 -5.52
CA ASP A 68 -13.03 -8.43 -6.73
C ASP A 68 -13.49 -7.54 -7.90
N ASP A 69 -14.28 -6.51 -7.59
CA ASP A 69 -14.60 -5.44 -8.53
C ASP A 69 -13.43 -4.46 -8.61
N TYR A 70 -12.41 -4.84 -9.38
CA TYR A 70 -11.15 -4.12 -9.47
C TYR A 70 -11.30 -2.69 -9.95
N GLN A 71 -12.26 -2.44 -10.85
CA GLN A 71 -12.51 -1.10 -11.38
C GLN A 71 -13.03 -0.18 -10.29
N ASN A 72 -14.05 -0.62 -9.54
CA ASN A 72 -14.59 0.18 -8.43
C ASN A 72 -13.58 0.32 -7.29
N ILE A 73 -12.85 -0.75 -6.94
CA ILE A 73 -11.79 -0.68 -5.92
C ILE A 73 -10.72 0.34 -6.30
N LEU A 74 -10.26 0.34 -7.55
CA LEU A 74 -9.25 1.29 -8.01
C LEU A 74 -9.79 2.72 -8.00
N LEU A 75 -11.02 2.93 -8.50
CA LEU A 75 -11.66 4.25 -8.52
C LEU A 75 -11.86 4.81 -7.11
N ASP A 76 -12.32 3.99 -6.17
CA ASP A 76 -12.48 4.35 -4.75
C ASP A 76 -11.13 4.78 -4.14
N PHE A 77 -10.08 3.98 -4.38
CA PHE A 77 -8.75 4.29 -3.85
C PHE A 77 -8.19 5.59 -4.43
N LEU A 78 -8.28 5.77 -5.76
CA LEU A 78 -7.81 7.00 -6.39
C LEU A 78 -8.60 8.22 -5.91
N THR A 79 -9.91 8.08 -5.69
CA THR A 79 -10.77 9.16 -5.17
C THR A 79 -10.31 9.58 -3.77
N PHE A 80 -9.97 8.61 -2.92
CA PHE A 80 -9.31 8.90 -1.64
C PHE A 80 -8.01 9.68 -1.83
N LEU A 81 -7.13 9.28 -2.76
CA LEU A 81 -5.85 9.96 -3.00
C LEU A 81 -5.99 11.39 -3.54
N LYS A 82 -6.96 11.65 -4.42
CA LYS A 82 -7.16 12.96 -5.04
C LYS A 82 -7.83 13.97 -4.09
N ASP A 83 -8.47 13.48 -3.02
CA ASP A 83 -9.37 14.28 -2.18
C ASP A 83 -10.43 15.04 -3.02
N GLY A 84 -11.06 14.34 -3.96
CA GLY A 84 -12.01 14.95 -4.87
C GLY A 84 -12.57 13.97 -5.90
N GLN A 85 -13.51 14.44 -6.72
CA GLN A 85 -14.09 13.60 -7.76
C GLN A 85 -13.07 13.33 -8.88
N ILE A 86 -12.99 12.07 -9.27
CA ILE A 86 -12.23 11.63 -10.43
C ILE A 86 -13.20 11.55 -11.61
N ASN A 87 -12.95 12.37 -12.63
CA ASN A 87 -13.65 12.20 -13.89
C ASN A 87 -13.12 10.93 -14.57
N HIS A 88 -14.02 10.11 -15.13
CA HIS A 88 -13.66 8.88 -15.84
C HIS A 88 -12.68 9.12 -17.01
N THR A 89 -12.66 10.33 -17.59
CA THR A 89 -11.70 10.75 -18.61
C THR A 89 -10.29 10.94 -18.05
N ASP A 90 -10.12 11.65 -16.92
CA ASP A 90 -8.81 11.77 -16.24
C ASP A 90 -8.26 10.39 -15.85
N PHE A 91 -9.17 9.48 -15.49
CA PHE A 91 -8.92 8.09 -15.12
C PHE A 91 -8.44 7.22 -16.29
N GLN A 92 -8.85 7.52 -17.52
CA GLN A 92 -8.46 6.78 -18.73
C GLN A 92 -7.20 7.34 -19.41
N GLU A 93 -6.97 8.66 -19.31
CA GLU A 93 -5.85 9.33 -20.01
C GLU A 93 -4.52 9.29 -19.24
N GLY A 94 -4.52 8.82 -17.98
CA GLY A 94 -3.30 8.73 -17.16
C GLY A 94 -2.70 10.09 -16.81
N THR A 95 -3.52 11.14 -16.81
CA THR A 95 -3.16 12.54 -16.50
C THR A 95 -3.37 12.90 -15.03
N LEU A 96 -3.85 11.95 -14.22
CA LEU A 96 -4.04 12.10 -12.78
C LEU A 96 -2.72 12.43 -12.08
N ASP A 97 -2.59 13.66 -11.58
CA ASP A 97 -1.54 14.02 -10.64
C ASP A 97 -1.93 13.57 -9.23
N LEU A 98 -1.37 12.43 -8.81
CA LEU A 98 -1.60 11.85 -7.50
C LEU A 98 -0.53 12.31 -6.50
N PRO A 99 -0.85 12.41 -5.19
CA PRO A 99 0.16 12.66 -4.17
C PRO A 99 1.17 11.50 -4.08
N TYR A 100 2.30 11.76 -3.43
CA TYR A 100 3.22 10.69 -3.06
C TYR A 100 2.58 9.81 -1.98
N LEU A 101 2.69 8.51 -2.17
CA LEU A 101 2.42 7.51 -1.15
C LEU A 101 3.72 7.22 -0.40
N TYR A 102 3.65 7.02 0.90
CA TYR A 102 4.81 6.66 1.71
C TYR A 102 4.54 5.34 2.42
N THR A 103 5.52 4.44 2.37
CA THR A 103 5.47 3.14 3.06
C THR A 103 6.80 2.88 3.76
N ALA A 104 6.79 1.97 4.72
CA ALA A 104 8.00 1.49 5.38
C ALA A 104 9.00 0.96 4.34
N GLU A 105 10.27 1.24 4.57
CA GLU A 105 11.39 0.66 3.84
C GLU A 105 12.07 -0.34 4.78
N THR A 106 11.81 -1.64 4.57
CA THR A 106 12.60 -2.68 5.24
C THR A 106 13.99 -2.76 4.64
N GLU A 107 14.96 -3.36 5.35
CA GLU A 107 16.38 -3.41 4.96
C GLU A 107 16.64 -3.94 3.54
N ILE A 108 15.70 -4.68 2.95
CA ILE A 108 15.80 -5.27 1.61
C ILE A 108 14.97 -4.49 0.56
N GLY A 109 14.36 -3.35 0.92
CA GLY A 109 13.56 -2.51 0.02
C GLY A 109 12.30 -3.20 -0.52
N MET A 110 11.91 -4.34 0.05
CA MET A 110 10.86 -5.19 -0.49
C MET A 110 9.48 -4.56 -0.39
N ASP A 111 9.20 -3.75 0.64
CA ASP A 111 7.84 -3.24 0.85
C ASP A 111 7.47 -2.10 -0.11
N ILE A 112 8.42 -1.23 -0.46
CA ILE A 112 8.22 -0.24 -1.53
C ILE A 112 7.98 -0.96 -2.86
N MET A 113 8.78 -1.98 -3.17
CA MET A 113 8.61 -2.78 -4.39
C MET A 113 7.27 -3.51 -4.41
N LYS A 114 6.89 -4.18 -3.31
CA LYS A 114 5.60 -4.88 -3.17
C LYS A 114 4.43 -3.94 -3.32
N ALA A 115 4.47 -2.78 -2.66
CA ALA A 115 3.44 -1.76 -2.76
C ALA A 115 3.30 -1.25 -4.21
N LYS A 116 4.43 -0.91 -4.84
CA LYS A 116 4.45 -0.43 -6.22
C LYS A 116 3.92 -1.47 -7.19
N SER A 117 4.51 -2.67 -7.18
CA SER A 117 4.12 -3.78 -8.05
C SER A 117 2.65 -4.17 -7.87
N SER A 118 2.13 -4.14 -6.64
CA SER A 118 0.73 -4.46 -6.38
C SER A 118 -0.22 -3.41 -6.94
N LEU A 119 0.03 -2.13 -6.67
CA LEU A 119 -0.81 -1.05 -7.19
C LEU A 119 -0.76 -0.96 -8.72
N GLU A 120 0.43 -1.12 -9.31
CA GLU A 120 0.60 -1.20 -10.76
C GLU A 120 -0.13 -2.41 -11.36
N ARG A 121 -0.11 -3.57 -10.70
CA ARG A 121 -0.83 -4.75 -11.18
C ARG A 121 -2.34 -4.57 -11.11
N LEU A 122 -2.87 -4.01 -10.02
CA LEU A 122 -4.28 -3.64 -9.90
C LEU A 122 -4.68 -2.66 -11.03
N TYR A 123 -3.89 -1.63 -11.25
CA TYR A 123 -4.12 -0.67 -12.34
C TYR A 123 -4.17 -1.36 -13.71
N SER A 124 -3.17 -2.21 -14.02
CA SER A 124 -3.11 -2.93 -15.29
C SER A 124 -4.20 -4.00 -15.47
N THR A 125 -4.84 -4.43 -14.37
CA THR A 125 -5.97 -5.35 -14.41
C THR A 125 -7.26 -4.62 -14.81
N VAL A 126 -7.43 -3.38 -14.36
CA VAL A 126 -8.56 -2.53 -14.75
C VAL A 126 -8.38 -1.96 -16.15
N PHE A 127 -7.14 -1.67 -16.53
CA PHE A 127 -6.77 -1.14 -17.84
C PHE A 127 -5.77 -2.07 -18.54
N PRO A 128 -6.27 -3.12 -19.21
CA PRO A 128 -5.45 -4.05 -19.96
C PRO A 128 -4.62 -3.33 -21.02
N LYS A 129 -3.40 -3.83 -21.24
CA LYS A 129 -2.38 -3.25 -22.11
C LYS A 129 -2.69 -3.51 -23.60
N ASP A 130 -3.80 -3.03 -24.13
CA ASP A 130 -4.06 -3.14 -25.58
C ASP A 130 -3.35 -2.05 -26.41
N ASP A 131 -2.66 -1.10 -25.76
CA ASP A 131 -1.72 -0.20 -26.44
C ASP A 131 -0.56 0.21 -25.51
N ALA A 132 0.56 -0.51 -25.60
CA ALA A 132 1.77 -0.33 -24.77
C ALA A 132 2.41 1.08 -24.85
N LYS A 133 1.90 1.97 -25.71
CA LYS A 133 2.38 3.36 -25.85
C LYS A 133 1.88 4.31 -24.76
N HIS A 134 0.87 3.95 -23.98
CA HIS A 134 0.21 4.86 -23.03
C HIS A 134 0.35 4.45 -21.56
N TYR A 135 1.07 3.37 -21.24
CA TYR A 135 1.27 2.98 -19.85
C TYR A 135 2.32 3.87 -19.17
N LYS A 136 1.86 4.82 -18.35
CA LYS A 136 2.70 5.56 -17.42
C LYS A 136 2.39 5.12 -15.99
N PRO A 137 3.41 4.78 -15.17
CA PRO A 137 3.19 4.58 -13.74
C PRO A 137 2.57 5.83 -13.13
N ILE A 138 1.36 5.71 -12.56
CA ILE A 138 0.66 6.84 -11.93
C ILE A 138 0.98 6.96 -10.43
N PHE A 139 1.41 5.87 -9.79
CA PHE A 139 1.71 5.84 -8.36
C PHE A 139 3.18 6.23 -8.11
N LYS A 140 3.36 7.29 -7.33
CA LYS A 140 4.67 7.73 -6.82
C LYS A 140 4.79 7.22 -5.38
N ILE A 141 5.66 6.23 -5.14
CA ILE A 141 5.85 5.63 -3.80
C ILE A 141 7.24 5.99 -3.27
N GLY A 142 7.29 6.56 -2.08
CA GLY A 142 8.50 6.91 -1.35
C GLY A 142 8.64 6.17 -0.02
N SER A 143 9.82 6.32 0.57
CA SER A 143 10.16 5.78 1.89
C SER A 143 9.63 6.70 2.99
N ILE A 144 8.84 6.16 3.93
CA ILE A 144 8.39 6.91 5.10
C ILE A 144 9.57 7.25 6.02
N ASN A 145 10.63 6.45 6.00
CA ASN A 145 11.86 6.71 6.75
C ASN A 145 12.52 8.00 6.26
N GLN A 146 12.63 8.14 4.94
CA GLN A 146 13.17 9.35 4.31
C GLN A 146 12.26 10.54 4.55
N LEU A 147 10.93 10.36 4.50
CA LEU A 147 9.99 11.43 4.82
C LEU A 147 10.18 11.93 6.26
N LEU A 148 10.27 11.03 7.24
CA LEU A 148 10.46 11.40 8.65
C LEU A 148 11.80 12.13 8.85
N LEU A 149 12.87 11.66 8.20
CA LEU A 149 14.18 12.33 8.24
C LEU A 149 14.10 13.76 7.70
N GLU A 150 13.43 13.97 6.57
CA GLU A 150 13.28 15.29 5.96
C GLU A 150 12.39 16.22 6.80
N ILE A 151 11.31 15.70 7.40
CA ILE A 151 10.49 16.47 8.35
C ILE A 151 11.35 16.89 9.56
N LYS A 152 12.11 15.96 10.15
CA LYS A 152 12.98 16.23 11.30
C LYS A 152 13.98 17.35 11.00
N LYS A 153 14.65 17.28 9.84
CA LYS A 153 15.60 18.30 9.39
C LYS A 153 14.95 19.66 9.21
N LYS A 154 13.84 19.73 8.47
CA LYS A 154 13.18 21.01 8.12
C LYS A 154 12.52 21.69 9.31
N MET A 155 11.99 20.90 10.26
CA MET A 155 11.32 21.40 11.45
C MET A 155 12.29 21.63 12.63
N ASN A 156 13.58 21.34 12.45
CA ASN A 156 14.60 21.35 13.51
C ASN A 156 14.12 20.61 14.77
N LEU A 157 13.48 19.44 14.59
CA LEU A 157 12.94 18.66 15.69
C LEU A 157 14.09 17.97 16.42
N HIS A 158 14.37 18.46 17.62
CA HIS A 158 15.17 17.73 18.61
C HIS A 158 14.29 16.62 19.20
N LEU A 159 14.09 15.54 18.44
CA LEU A 159 13.47 14.33 18.96
C LEU A 159 14.36 13.83 20.11
N ASP A 160 13.85 13.99 21.34
CA ASP A 160 14.59 13.76 22.58
C ASP A 160 15.04 12.29 22.69
N PRO A 161 16.34 12.02 22.85
CA PRO A 161 16.87 10.68 23.12
C PRO A 161 16.30 10.00 24.38
N GLN A 162 15.55 10.72 25.22
CA GLN A 162 14.87 10.13 26.39
C GLN A 162 13.52 9.48 26.04
N ASN A 163 12.85 9.91 24.96
CA ASN A 163 11.64 9.27 24.43
C ASN A 163 11.94 8.27 23.31
N ILE A 164 13.18 8.25 22.83
CA ILE A 164 13.69 7.43 21.75
C ILE A 164 15.09 7.01 22.17
N ARG A 165 15.32 5.75 22.55
CA ARG A 165 16.59 5.31 23.15
C ARG A 165 17.80 5.88 22.37
N PRO A 166 18.85 6.40 23.05
CA PRO A 166 20.03 6.94 22.38
C PRO A 166 20.61 5.89 21.43
N GLY A 167 20.67 6.20 20.13
CA GLY A 167 21.15 5.29 19.09
C GLY A 167 20.08 4.66 18.18
N MET A 168 18.79 4.93 18.42
CA MET A 168 17.73 4.47 17.52
C MET A 168 17.76 5.22 16.18
N SER A 169 17.85 4.46 15.10
CA SER A 169 17.62 4.89 13.74
C SER A 169 16.13 5.23 13.51
N VAL A 170 15.83 5.87 12.39
CA VAL A 170 14.44 6.09 11.96
C VAL A 170 13.68 4.76 11.81
N GLN A 171 14.37 3.70 11.40
CA GLN A 171 13.81 2.36 11.30
C GLN A 171 13.37 1.85 12.68
N ASP A 172 14.24 1.98 13.69
CA ASP A 172 13.95 1.54 15.06
C ASP A 172 12.72 2.26 15.65
N ILE A 173 12.52 3.54 15.33
CA ILE A 173 11.34 4.29 15.78
C ILE A 173 10.07 3.72 15.16
N LEU A 174 10.08 3.43 13.87
CA LEU A 174 8.93 2.93 13.13
C LEU A 174 8.60 1.47 13.50
N GLU A 175 9.61 0.66 13.77
CA GLU A 175 9.46 -0.75 14.17
C GLU A 175 9.08 -0.93 15.64
N SER A 176 9.33 0.07 16.49
CA SER A 176 9.03 -0.04 17.93
C SER A 176 7.53 -0.18 18.26
N ASP A 177 6.65 0.07 17.28
CA ASP A 177 5.17 -0.04 17.36
C ASP A 177 4.59 0.48 18.69
N MET A 178 5.21 1.54 19.23
CA MET A 178 5.01 2.00 20.61
C MET A 178 3.58 2.49 20.92
N PHE A 179 2.68 2.54 19.93
CA PHE A 179 1.40 3.26 20.03
C PHE A 179 0.17 2.51 19.44
N GLY A 180 0.24 1.21 19.15
CA GLY A 180 -0.68 0.55 18.22
C GLY A 180 -1.58 -0.60 18.70
N HIS A 181 -1.97 -0.74 19.97
CA HIS A 181 -2.92 -1.81 20.33
C HIS A 181 -4.38 -1.45 19.99
N GLY A 182 -5.02 -2.24 19.11
CA GLY A 182 -6.46 -2.16 18.81
C GLY A 182 -6.86 -1.42 17.53
N LEU A 183 -5.92 -1.12 16.63
CA LEU A 183 -6.16 -0.39 15.37
C LEU A 183 -6.26 -1.29 14.12
N GLY A 184 -6.27 -2.62 14.29
CA GLY A 184 -6.39 -3.59 13.19
C GLY A 184 -7.80 -3.62 12.59
N CYS A 185 -7.92 -4.04 11.33
CA CYS A 185 -9.22 -4.33 10.72
C CYS A 185 -9.90 -5.51 11.45
N MET A 186 -11.24 -5.53 11.51
CA MET A 186 -12.01 -6.61 12.15
C MET A 186 -11.67 -8.02 11.65
N VAL A 187 -11.14 -8.14 10.43
CA VAL A 187 -10.73 -9.44 9.85
C VAL A 187 -9.42 -9.96 10.45
N MET A 188 -8.58 -9.10 11.03
CA MET A 188 -7.33 -9.48 11.70
C MET A 188 -7.48 -9.74 13.22
N LEU A 189 -8.72 -9.83 13.72
CA LEU A 189 -9.04 -10.01 15.14
C LEU A 189 -9.56 -11.41 15.51
N TYR A 190 -9.45 -12.39 14.61
CA TYR A 190 -9.86 -13.78 14.85
C TYR A 190 -8.76 -14.76 14.46
#